data_AF-A0A1Q7HD66-F1
#
_entry.id   AF-A0A1Q7HD66-F1
#
_cell.length_a   1.000
_cell.length_b   1.000
_cell.length_c   1.000
_cell.angle_alpha   90.00
_cell.angle_beta   90.00
_cell.angle_gamma   90.00
#
_symmetry.space_group_name_H-M   'P 1'
#
loop_
_entity.id
_entity.type
_entity.pdbx_description
1 polymer ?
#
loop_
_entity_poly.entity_id
_entity_poly.type
_entity_poly.pdbx_seq_one_letter_code
_entity_poly.pdbx_strand_id
1 'polypeptide(L)'
;MGGTVAMVVLPRYWFPVLAELAVSLLTGLVLSAQIFLECAYFKRLTRVLQESPQEVERIREESMQQAVERARELEQMSAQLSHELKNPLGAIKTFVQLSCRHATDPDSREQLQLAEGEVERMNTILQGYLSFSRPLDKLRPQPVEVESLADEVLQLLDARARAAGVTLRRRGQARLEADPRRLREALFT
;
A
#
# COMPACT_ATOMS: atom_id res chain seq x y z
N MET A 1 -30.90 -69.27 63.07
CA MET A 1 -29.54 -69.33 63.63
C MET A 1 -28.63 -69.98 62.61
N GLY A 2 -27.48 -69.35 62.33
CA GLY A 2 -26.31 -69.91 61.63
C GLY A 2 -26.54 -70.25 60.15
N GLY A 3 -26.05 -69.51 59.16
CA GLY A 3 -24.86 -68.68 59.12
C GLY A 3 -23.94 -69.22 58.03
N THR A 4 -23.90 -68.48 56.91
CA THR A 4 -22.81 -68.42 55.92
C THR A 4 -22.46 -69.68 55.12
N VAL A 5 -23.24 -69.91 54.06
CA VAL A 5 -22.84 -70.66 52.86
C VAL A 5 -22.02 -69.75 51.94
N ALA A 6 -21.08 -70.38 51.22
CA ALA A 6 -20.31 -69.90 50.08
C ALA A 6 -19.07 -69.02 50.39
N MET A 7 -18.10 -69.62 51.08
CA MET A 7 -16.70 -69.23 50.93
C MET A 7 -16.26 -69.68 49.53
N VAL A 8 -16.12 -68.72 48.60
CA VAL A 8 -15.54 -68.95 47.27
C VAL A 8 -14.08 -69.34 47.45
N VAL A 9 -13.81 -70.65 47.49
CA VAL A 9 -12.44 -71.19 47.48
C VAL A 9 -11.92 -71.02 46.05
N LEU A 10 -11.33 -69.86 45.76
CA LEU A 10 -10.56 -69.66 44.54
C LEU A 10 -9.39 -70.65 44.53
N PRO A 11 -9.21 -71.47 43.47
CA PRO A 11 -8.10 -72.40 43.38
C PRO A 11 -6.78 -71.65 43.58
N ARG A 12 -5.85 -72.23 44.35
CA ARG A 12 -4.54 -71.62 44.69
C ARG A 12 -3.72 -71.16 43.45
N TYR A 13 -4.07 -71.68 42.28
CA TYR A 13 -3.51 -71.33 40.96
C TYR A 13 -4.04 -70.01 40.35
N TRP A 14 -5.14 -69.43 40.86
CA TRP A 14 -5.78 -68.23 40.29
C TRP A 14 -5.23 -66.93 40.86
N PHE A 15 -4.66 -66.95 42.07
CA PHE A 15 -4.03 -65.80 42.71
C PHE A 15 -2.91 -65.13 41.86
N PRO A 16 -1.95 -65.87 41.27
CA PRO A 16 -0.91 -65.25 40.43
C PRO A 16 -1.51 -64.61 39.16
N VAL A 17 -2.52 -65.25 38.55
CA VAL A 17 -3.20 -64.71 37.36
C VAL A 17 -3.96 -63.42 37.68
N LEU A 18 -4.67 -63.37 38.80
CA LEU A 18 -5.36 -62.16 39.26
C LEU A 18 -4.38 -61.03 39.60
N ALA A 19 -3.20 -61.36 40.13
CA ALA A 19 -2.14 -60.38 40.41
C ALA A 19 -1.53 -59.83 39.12
N GLU A 20 -1.24 -60.66 38.11
CA GLU A 20 -0.74 -60.20 36.80
C GLU A 20 -1.77 -59.33 36.07
N LEU A 21 -3.05 -59.68 36.15
CA LEU A 21 -4.13 -58.86 35.61
C LEU A 21 -4.22 -57.50 36.33
N ALA A 22 -4.09 -57.48 37.66
CA ALA A 22 -4.10 -56.22 38.41
C ALA A 22 -2.90 -55.32 38.03
N VAL A 23 -1.71 -55.88 37.86
CA VAL A 23 -0.50 -55.13 37.46
C VAL A 23 -0.63 -54.60 36.03
N SER A 24 -1.12 -55.40 35.08
CA SER A 24 -1.35 -54.95 33.70
C SER A 24 -2.42 -53.85 33.59
N LEU A 25 -3.48 -53.94 34.39
CA LEU A 25 -4.50 -52.88 34.47
C LEU A 25 -3.95 -51.59 35.09
N LEU A 26 -3.17 -51.69 36.17
CA LEU A 26 -2.55 -50.53 36.82
C LEU A 26 -1.55 -49.83 35.89
N THR A 27 -0.68 -50.59 35.23
CA THR A 27 0.30 -50.04 34.27
C THR A 27 -0.40 -49.38 33.09
N GLY A 28 -1.46 -50.00 32.55
CA GLY A 28 -2.30 -49.41 31.51
C GLY A 28 -2.95 -48.10 31.95
N LEU A 29 -3.47 -48.03 33.18
CA LEU A 29 -4.07 -46.81 33.74
C LEU A 29 -3.04 -45.70 33.88
N VAL A 30 -1.84 -46.00 34.42
CA VAL A 30 -0.75 -45.01 34.53
C VAL A 30 -0.32 -44.49 33.15
N LEU A 31 -0.13 -45.37 32.17
CA LEU A 31 0.22 -44.95 30.81
C LEU A 31 -0.87 -44.08 30.16
N SER A 32 -2.14 -44.45 30.35
CA SER A 32 -3.26 -43.66 29.84
C SER A 32 -3.31 -42.25 30.46
N ALA A 33 -3.06 -42.14 31.77
CA ALA A 33 -2.99 -40.88 32.47
C ALA A 33 -1.79 -40.02 32.02
N GLN A 34 -0.64 -40.65 31.81
CA GLN A 34 0.57 -40.00 31.28
C GLN A 34 0.31 -39.40 29.89
N ILE A 35 -0.26 -40.19 28.98
CA ILE A 35 -0.58 -39.73 27.61
C ILE A 35 -1.63 -38.61 27.64
N PHE A 36 -2.63 -38.72 28.52
CA PHE A 36 -3.64 -37.68 28.67
C PHE A 36 -3.05 -36.35 29.13
N LEU A 37 -2.13 -36.38 30.11
CA LEU A 37 -1.43 -35.19 30.60
C LEU A 37 -0.58 -34.55 29.51
N GLU A 38 0.19 -35.33 28.76
CA GLU A 38 0.98 -34.85 27.62
C GLU A 38 0.09 -34.24 26.54
N CYS A 39 -1.02 -34.90 26.20
CA CYS A 39 -2.00 -34.36 25.25
C CYS A 39 -2.62 -33.04 25.73
N ALA A 40 -2.94 -32.93 27.02
CA ALA A 40 -3.49 -31.72 27.60
C ALA A 40 -2.46 -30.58 27.59
N TYR A 41 -1.21 -30.88 27.93
CA TYR A 41 -0.10 -29.92 27.90
C TYR A 41 0.19 -29.45 26.47
N PHE A 42 0.31 -30.39 25.52
CA PHE A 42 0.55 -30.09 24.11
C PHE A 42 -0.56 -29.21 23.53
N LYS A 43 -1.84 -29.55 23.76
CA LYS A 43 -2.98 -28.73 23.31
C LYS A 43 -2.95 -27.31 23.88
N ARG A 44 -2.54 -27.15 25.13
CA ARG A 44 -2.44 -25.83 25.79
C ARG A 44 -1.29 -25.02 25.19
N LEU A 45 -0.14 -25.65 24.98
CA LEU A 45 1.04 -25.04 24.38
C LEU A 45 0.74 -24.59 22.94
N THR A 46 0.11 -25.43 22.13
CA THR A 46 -0.25 -25.08 20.75
C THR A 46 -1.25 -23.93 20.70
N ARG A 47 -2.21 -23.86 21.64
CA ARG A 47 -3.20 -22.76 21.67
C ARG A 47 -2.52 -21.41 21.96
N VAL A 48 -1.66 -21.34 22.97
CA VAL A 48 -0.91 -20.12 23.30
C VAL A 48 -0.01 -19.68 22.15
N LEU A 49 0.65 -20.64 21.49
CA LEU A 49 1.50 -20.37 20.33
C LEU A 49 0.70 -19.94 19.08
N GLN A 50 -0.58 -20.31 18.96
CA GLN A 50 -1.44 -19.95 17.82
C GLN A 50 -2.20 -18.65 18.01
N GLU A 51 -2.56 -18.28 19.24
CA GLU A 51 -3.28 -17.03 19.53
C GLU A 51 -2.38 -15.80 19.32
N SER A 52 -1.10 -15.89 19.71
CA SER A 52 -0.12 -14.80 19.52
C SER A 52 0.06 -14.31 18.06
N PRO A 53 0.26 -15.18 17.06
CA PRO A 53 0.44 -14.73 15.67
C PRO A 53 -0.84 -14.14 15.06
N GLN A 54 -2.03 -14.60 15.46
CA GLN A 54 -3.29 -14.07 14.94
C GLN A 54 -3.57 -12.65 15.42
N GLU A 55 -3.22 -12.34 16.66
CA GLU A 55 -3.43 -11.02 17.24
C GLU A 55 -2.45 -9.99 16.66
N VAL A 56 -1.19 -10.39 16.45
CA VAL A 56 -0.21 -9.56 15.75
C VAL A 56 -0.64 -9.28 14.31
N GLU A 57 -1.14 -10.28 13.59
CA GLU A 57 -1.59 -10.08 12.21
C GLU A 57 -2.82 -9.17 12.14
N ARG A 58 -3.78 -9.32 13.06
CA ARG A 58 -4.94 -8.40 13.16
C ARG A 58 -4.51 -6.96 13.41
N ILE A 59 -3.66 -6.72 14.40
CA ILE A 59 -3.16 -5.36 14.70
C ILE A 59 -2.44 -4.78 13.48
N ARG A 60 -1.67 -5.61 12.76
CA ARG A 60 -0.98 -5.20 11.55
C ARG A 60 -1.95 -4.87 10.41
N GLU A 61 -2.97 -5.69 10.19
CA GLU A 61 -4.01 -5.45 9.20
C GLU A 61 -4.78 -4.17 9.51
N GLU A 62 -5.21 -3.97 10.76
CA GLU A 62 -5.89 -2.76 11.21
C GLU A 62 -5.01 -1.52 11.04
N SER A 63 -3.73 -1.59 11.43
CA SER A 63 -2.79 -0.49 11.25
C SER A 63 -2.57 -0.17 9.77
N MET A 64 -2.48 -1.20 8.92
CA MET A 64 -2.32 -1.00 7.48
C MET A 64 -3.58 -0.40 6.85
N GLN A 65 -4.77 -0.83 7.26
CA GLN A 65 -6.04 -0.25 6.82
C GLN A 65 -6.14 1.22 7.22
N GLN A 66 -5.82 1.57 8.47
CA GLN A 66 -5.79 2.96 8.94
C GLN A 66 -4.78 3.81 8.16
N ALA A 67 -3.60 3.25 7.84
CA ALA A 67 -2.59 3.96 7.05
C ALA A 67 -3.09 4.23 5.62
N VAL A 68 -3.74 3.25 4.99
CA VAL A 68 -4.34 3.38 3.65
C VAL A 68 -5.48 4.40 3.65
N GLU A 69 -6.33 4.40 4.67
CA GLU A 69 -7.44 5.34 4.79
C GLU A 69 -6.94 6.78 4.95
N ARG A 70 -5.98 7.01 5.86
CA ARG A 70 -5.31 8.32 6.01
C ARG A 70 -4.64 8.78 4.73
N ALA A 71 -3.97 7.88 4.01
CA ALA A 71 -3.34 8.21 2.74
C ALA A 71 -4.39 8.66 1.71
N ARG A 72 -5.52 7.95 1.60
CA ARG A 72 -6.62 8.33 0.70
C ARG A 72 -7.25 9.67 1.07
N GLU A 73 -7.43 9.95 2.35
CA GLU A 73 -7.92 11.26 2.82
C GLU A 73 -6.97 12.38 2.41
N LEU A 74 -5.66 12.21 2.66
CA LEU A 74 -4.62 13.15 2.24
C LEU A 74 -4.60 13.37 0.72
N GLU A 75 -4.80 12.31 -0.06
CA GLU A 75 -4.90 12.39 -1.52
C GLU A 75 -6.10 13.22 -1.96
N GLN A 76 -7.28 12.96 -1.38
CA GLN A 76 -8.50 13.70 -1.70
C GLN A 76 -8.37 15.18 -1.35
N MET A 77 -7.83 15.48 -0.16
CA MET A 77 -7.60 16.85 0.28
C MET A 77 -6.60 17.58 -0.64
N SER A 78 -5.52 16.91 -1.03
CA SER A 78 -4.52 17.50 -1.94
C SER A 78 -5.08 17.75 -3.33
N ALA A 79 -5.92 16.86 -3.85
CA ALA A 79 -6.63 17.06 -5.11
C ALA A 79 -7.60 18.24 -5.03
N GLN A 80 -8.33 18.41 -3.92
CA GLN A 80 -9.22 19.56 -3.72
C GLN A 80 -8.43 20.88 -3.60
N LEU A 81 -7.39 20.90 -2.77
CA LEU A 81 -6.48 22.04 -2.62
C LEU A 81 -5.85 22.44 -3.96
N SER A 82 -5.56 21.47 -4.84
CA SER A 82 -5.08 21.73 -6.20
C SER A 82 -6.01 22.66 -6.96
N HIS A 83 -7.29 22.30 -6.98
CA HIS A 83 -8.30 23.00 -7.75
C HIS A 83 -8.56 24.37 -7.15
N GLU A 84 -8.59 24.45 -5.82
CA GLU A 84 -8.80 25.70 -5.09
C GLU A 84 -7.61 26.66 -5.22
N LEU A 85 -6.36 26.19 -5.30
CA LEU A 85 -5.17 27.04 -5.48
C LEU A 85 -4.91 27.42 -6.94
N LYS A 86 -5.25 26.55 -7.89
CA LYS A 86 -5.11 26.84 -9.33
C LYS A 86 -5.99 28.02 -9.76
N ASN A 87 -7.15 28.18 -9.14
CA ASN A 87 -8.09 29.26 -9.44
C ASN A 87 -7.53 30.67 -9.14
N PRO A 88 -7.12 31.01 -7.90
CA PRO A 88 -6.58 32.33 -7.58
C PRO A 88 -5.28 32.60 -8.35
N LEU A 89 -4.41 31.60 -8.55
CA LEU A 89 -3.22 31.79 -9.38
C LEU A 89 -3.54 32.07 -10.84
N GLY A 90 -4.55 31.40 -11.40
CA GLY A 90 -5.04 31.70 -12.75
C GLY A 90 -5.56 33.13 -12.87
N ALA A 91 -6.27 33.62 -11.85
CA ALA A 91 -6.75 35.00 -11.79
C ALA A 91 -5.59 36.00 -11.71
N ILE A 92 -4.61 35.76 -10.82
CA ILE A 92 -3.40 36.59 -10.68
C ILE A 92 -2.61 36.61 -11.99
N LYS A 93 -2.39 35.45 -12.63
CA LYS A 93 -1.72 35.36 -13.93
C LYS A 93 -2.42 36.22 -14.97
N THR A 94 -3.75 36.10 -15.06
CA THR A 94 -4.55 36.89 -16.02
C THR A 94 -4.43 38.38 -15.75
N PHE A 95 -4.48 38.79 -14.48
CA PHE A 95 -4.33 40.18 -14.08
C PHE A 95 -2.95 40.73 -14.44
N VAL A 96 -1.88 40.02 -14.10
CA VAL A 96 -0.50 40.42 -14.42
C VAL A 96 -0.30 40.51 -15.93
N GLN A 97 -0.79 39.54 -16.70
CA GLN A 97 -0.72 39.55 -18.17
C GLN A 97 -1.47 40.72 -18.78
N LEU A 98 -2.65 41.05 -18.26
CA LEU A 98 -3.43 42.19 -18.72
C LEU A 98 -2.72 43.51 -18.38
N SER A 99 -2.17 43.64 -17.18
CA SER A 99 -1.39 44.80 -16.76
C SER A 99 -0.13 44.97 -17.63
N CYS A 100 0.58 43.88 -17.95
CA CYS A 100 1.74 43.88 -18.84
C CYS A 100 1.41 44.43 -20.23
N ARG A 101 0.20 44.17 -20.74
CA ARG A 101 -0.27 44.68 -22.05
C ARG A 101 -0.60 46.17 -22.04
N HIS A 102 -1.00 46.72 -20.89
CA HIS A 102 -1.41 48.12 -20.75
C HIS A 102 -0.30 49.02 -20.17
N ALA A 103 0.79 48.45 -19.67
CA ALA A 103 1.94 49.19 -19.18
C ALA A 103 2.62 49.96 -20.32
N THR A 104 2.71 51.28 -20.17
CA THR A 104 3.32 52.19 -21.13
C THR A 104 4.72 52.64 -20.73
N ASP A 105 5.05 52.62 -19.44
CA ASP A 105 6.40 52.91 -18.95
C ASP A 105 7.28 51.64 -18.91
N PRO A 106 8.57 51.76 -19.27
CA PRO A 106 9.49 50.62 -19.28
C PRO A 106 9.67 49.93 -17.92
N ASP A 107 9.75 50.72 -16.84
CA ASP A 107 10.03 50.21 -15.49
C ASP A 107 8.88 49.35 -14.96
N SER A 108 7.63 49.78 -15.12
CA SER A 108 6.46 48.98 -14.73
C SER A 108 6.33 47.74 -15.59
N ARG A 109 6.71 47.81 -16.88
CA ARG A 109 6.70 46.64 -17.75
C ARG A 109 7.71 45.58 -17.30
N GLU A 110 8.91 45.99 -16.89
CA GLU A 110 9.92 45.09 -16.33
C GLU A 110 9.44 44.44 -15.02
N GLN A 111 8.87 45.23 -14.11
CA GLN A 111 8.31 44.73 -12.85
C GLN A 111 7.16 43.73 -13.06
N LEU A 112 6.28 43.99 -14.03
CA LEU A 112 5.18 43.09 -14.35
C LEU A 112 5.66 41.80 -15.03
N GLN A 113 6.72 41.84 -15.83
CA GLN A 113 7.36 40.64 -16.39
C GLN A 113 8.00 39.78 -15.29
N LEU A 114 8.64 40.40 -14.29
CA LEU A 114 9.15 39.67 -13.12
C LEU A 114 8.00 39.01 -12.34
N ALA A 115 6.90 39.73 -12.11
CA ALA A 115 5.73 39.18 -11.45
C ALA A 115 5.09 38.02 -12.25
N GLU A 116 5.04 38.11 -13.58
CA GLU A 116 4.55 37.04 -14.44
C GLU A 116 5.41 35.78 -14.29
N GLY A 117 6.74 35.95 -14.28
CA GLY A 117 7.69 34.86 -14.06
C GLY A 117 7.48 34.17 -12.71
N GLU A 118 7.24 34.93 -11.64
CA GLU A 118 7.03 34.37 -10.30
C GLU A 118 5.70 33.59 -10.21
N VAL A 119 4.62 34.10 -10.82
CA VAL A 119 3.34 33.38 -10.90
C VAL A 119 3.49 32.07 -11.67
N GLU A 120 4.28 32.04 -12.74
CA GLU A 120 4.55 30.81 -13.48
C GLU A 120 5.40 29.82 -12.67
N ARG A 121 6.38 30.31 -11.90
CA ARG A 121 7.15 29.50 -10.96
C ARG A 121 6.24 28.89 -9.89
N MET A 122 5.33 29.66 -9.29
CA MET A 122 4.34 29.16 -8.32
C MET A 122 3.44 28.08 -8.92
N ASN A 123 2.97 28.28 -10.16
CA ASN A 123 2.17 27.30 -10.87
C ASN A 123 2.95 25.99 -11.12
N THR A 124 4.24 26.09 -11.45
CA THR A 124 5.13 24.92 -11.63
C THR A 124 5.33 24.15 -10.32
N ILE A 125 5.60 24.85 -9.22
CA ILE A 125 5.76 24.23 -7.89
C ILE A 125 4.48 23.50 -7.47
N LEU A 126 3.32 24.13 -7.67
CA LEU A 126 2.04 23.48 -7.40
C LEU A 126 1.86 22.25 -8.26
N GLN A 127 2.08 22.32 -9.57
CA GLN A 127 1.96 21.14 -10.43
C GLN A 127 2.89 20.00 -9.97
N GLY A 128 4.11 20.31 -9.56
CA GLY A 128 5.05 19.34 -8.97
C GLY A 128 4.50 18.70 -7.69
N TYR A 129 4.04 19.50 -6.73
CA TYR A 129 3.46 18.99 -5.47
C TYR A 129 2.23 18.10 -5.71
N LEU A 130 1.41 18.47 -6.69
CA LEU A 130 0.18 17.75 -7.01
C LEU A 130 0.39 16.48 -7.83
N SER A 131 1.47 16.43 -8.62
CA SER A 131 1.88 15.20 -9.32
C SER A 131 2.17 14.06 -8.35
N PHE A 132 2.67 14.39 -7.15
CA PHE A 132 2.97 13.44 -6.08
C PHE A 132 1.74 12.88 -5.37
N SER A 133 0.61 13.61 -5.40
CA SER A 133 -0.60 13.27 -4.66
C SER A 133 -1.77 12.76 -5.51
N ARG A 134 -1.62 12.69 -6.83
CA ARG A 134 -2.68 12.13 -7.68
C ARG A 134 -2.69 10.61 -7.58
N PRO A 135 -3.84 9.97 -7.32
CA PRO A 135 -3.97 8.53 -7.37
C PRO A 135 -3.53 7.98 -8.74
N LEU A 136 -2.75 6.90 -8.73
CA LEU A 136 -2.49 6.07 -9.91
C LEU A 136 -3.75 5.30 -10.37
N ASP A 137 -4.82 5.37 -9.58
CA ASP A 137 -6.03 4.53 -9.67
C ASP A 137 -6.92 4.75 -10.90
N LYS A 138 -6.53 5.61 -11.84
CA LYS A 138 -7.19 5.75 -13.14
C LYS A 138 -6.21 5.72 -14.30
N LEU A 139 -5.12 4.96 -14.20
CA LEU A 139 -4.39 4.56 -15.39
C LEU A 139 -5.37 3.86 -16.33
N ARG A 140 -5.53 4.41 -17.53
CA ARG A 140 -6.23 3.72 -18.63
C ARG A 140 -5.17 3.21 -19.59
N PRO A 141 -4.55 2.05 -19.30
CA PRO A 141 -3.59 1.47 -20.20
C PRO A 141 -4.28 1.17 -21.53
N GLN A 142 -3.63 1.61 -22.59
CA GLN A 142 -3.99 1.31 -23.95
C GLN A 142 -2.70 1.05 -24.72
N PRO A 143 -2.76 0.38 -25.88
CA PRO A 143 -1.62 0.28 -26.76
C PRO A 143 -1.17 1.69 -27.20
N VAL A 144 0.07 2.06 -26.87
CA VAL A 144 0.67 3.34 -27.25
C VAL A 144 1.89 3.08 -28.13
N GLU A 145 1.90 3.72 -29.30
CA GLU A 145 3.09 3.89 -30.13
C GLU A 145 3.93 5.03 -29.57
N VAL A 146 5.04 4.68 -28.92
CA VAL A 146 5.88 5.64 -28.18
C VAL A 146 6.54 6.62 -29.15
N GLU A 147 6.84 6.21 -30.38
CA GLU A 147 7.40 7.08 -31.42
C GLU A 147 6.51 8.27 -31.73
N SER A 148 5.21 8.05 -31.93
CA SER A 148 4.24 9.08 -32.26
C SER A 148 4.09 10.07 -31.12
N LEU A 149 4.04 9.56 -29.88
CA LEU A 149 3.98 10.41 -28.69
C LEU A 149 5.27 11.23 -28.49
N ALA A 150 6.43 10.62 -28.70
CA ALA A 150 7.72 11.30 -28.59
C ALA A 150 7.86 12.40 -29.66
N ASP A 151 7.41 12.15 -30.89
CA ASP A 151 7.46 13.15 -31.96
C ASP A 151 6.55 14.36 -31.64
N GLU A 152 5.37 14.16 -31.03
CA GLU A 152 4.52 15.26 -30.52
C GLU A 152 5.22 16.08 -29.44
N VAL A 153 5.86 15.43 -28.46
CA VAL A 153 6.57 16.11 -27.38
C VAL A 153 7.77 16.89 -27.92
N LEU A 154 8.52 16.31 -28.85
CA LEU A 154 9.66 16.97 -29.50
C LEU A 154 9.24 18.23 -30.27
N GLN A 155 8.09 18.21 -30.95
CA GLN A 155 7.56 19.40 -31.63
C GLN A 155 7.24 20.53 -30.64
N LEU A 156 6.63 20.19 -29.51
CA LEU A 156 6.30 21.17 -28.46
C LEU A 156 7.55 21.78 -27.80
N LEU A 157 8.62 20.99 -27.67
CA LEU A 157 9.88 21.44 -27.07
C LEU A 157 10.83 22.14 -28.08
N ASP A 158 10.57 22.05 -29.38
CA ASP A 158 11.48 22.52 -30.44
C ASP A 158 11.85 24.01 -30.28
N ALA A 159 10.88 24.88 -30.02
CA ALA A 159 11.13 26.31 -29.82
C ALA A 159 12.05 26.57 -28.62
N ARG A 160 11.83 25.86 -27.50
CA ARG A 160 12.65 25.97 -26.29
C ARG A 160 14.04 25.38 -26.49
N ALA A 161 14.14 24.25 -27.17
CA ALA A 161 15.41 23.59 -27.49
C ALA A 161 16.29 24.48 -28.37
N ARG A 162 15.70 25.10 -29.42
CA ARG A 162 16.41 26.07 -30.28
C ARG A 162 16.87 27.30 -29.50
N ALA A 163 16.02 27.86 -28.64
CA ALA A 163 16.39 28.99 -27.78
C ALA A 163 17.54 28.65 -26.83
N ALA A 164 17.63 27.39 -26.38
CA ALA A 164 18.71 26.89 -25.54
C ALA A 164 19.93 26.37 -26.34
N GLY A 165 19.90 26.39 -27.67
CA GLY A 165 20.98 25.86 -28.52
C GLY A 165 21.14 24.33 -28.47
N VAL A 166 20.11 23.60 -28.04
CA VAL A 166 20.13 22.14 -27.88
C VAL A 166 19.41 21.48 -29.06
N THR A 167 20.00 20.40 -29.61
CA THR A 167 19.35 19.57 -30.64
C THR A 167 18.73 18.34 -30.00
N LEU A 168 17.41 18.19 -30.10
CA LEU A 168 16.71 16.99 -29.65
C LEU A 168 16.62 15.96 -30.78
N ARG A 169 16.92 14.69 -30.48
CA ARG A 169 16.80 13.58 -31.43
C ARG A 169 16.15 12.38 -30.75
N ARG A 170 15.12 11.80 -31.38
CA ARG A 170 14.55 10.51 -30.99
C ARG A 170 15.41 9.36 -31.53
N ARG A 171 15.54 8.28 -30.75
CA ARG A 171 16.10 7.01 -31.20
C ARG A 171 15.23 5.84 -30.75
N GLY A 172 14.91 4.95 -31.69
CA GLY A 172 14.13 3.74 -31.42
C GLY A 172 12.62 3.92 -31.68
N GLN A 173 11.93 2.79 -31.56
CA GLN A 173 10.48 2.63 -31.69
C GLN A 173 10.05 1.61 -30.64
N ALA A 174 8.89 1.82 -30.01
CA ALA A 174 8.41 0.94 -28.96
C ALA A 174 6.88 1.00 -28.90
N ARG A 175 6.27 -0.14 -28.63
CA ARG A 175 4.84 -0.25 -28.33
C ARG A 175 4.70 -0.82 -26.94
N LEU A 176 3.90 -0.15 -26.12
CA LEU A 176 3.66 -0.57 -24.74
C LEU A 176 2.22 -0.27 -24.33
N GLU A 177 1.71 -1.07 -23.40
CA GLU A 177 0.45 -0.83 -22.71
C GLU A 177 0.67 0.23 -21.63
N ALA A 178 0.23 1.47 -21.87
CA ALA A 178 0.28 2.55 -20.88
C ALA A 178 -0.81 3.59 -21.11
N ASP A 179 -1.00 4.46 -20.11
CA ASP A 179 -1.83 5.65 -20.26
C ASP A 179 -1.04 6.74 -21.01
N PRO A 180 -1.42 7.09 -22.26
CA PRO A 180 -0.67 8.05 -23.07
C PRO A 180 -0.63 9.44 -22.44
N ARG A 181 -1.64 9.82 -21.63
CA ARG A 181 -1.67 11.15 -20.97
C ARG A 181 -0.56 11.25 -19.94
N ARG A 182 -0.37 10.19 -19.16
CA ARG A 182 0.67 10.10 -18.13
C ARG A 182 2.05 9.93 -18.73
N LEU A 183 2.18 9.13 -19.78
CA LEU A 183 3.44 8.99 -20.51
C LEU A 183 3.87 10.36 -21.10
N ARG A 184 2.92 11.14 -21.62
CA ARG A 184 3.17 12.50 -22.09
C ARG A 184 3.60 13.44 -20.97
N GLU A 185 2.89 13.46 -19.83
CA GLU A 185 3.28 14.25 -18.65
C GLU A 185 4.72 13.92 -18.20
N ALA A 186 5.07 12.64 -18.12
CA ALA A 186 6.39 12.18 -17.71
C ALA A 186 7.51 12.59 -18.68
N LEU A 187 7.22 12.66 -19.99
CA LEU A 187 8.18 13.12 -21.00
C LEU A 187 8.38 14.65 -21.00
N PHE A 188 7.43 15.39 -20.41
CA PHE A 188 7.47 16.86 -20.32
C PHE A 188 8.11 17.40 -19.03
N THR A 189 8.15 16.56 -17.98
CA THR A 189 8.64 16.93 -16.64
C THR A 189 10.16 16.83 -16.60
#